data_AF-A0A932YF03-F1
#
_entry.id   AF-A0A932YF03-F1
#
_cell.length_a   1.000
_cell.length_b   1.000
_cell.length_c   1.000
_cell.angle_alpha   90.00
_cell.angle_beta   90.00
_cell.angle_gamma   90.00
#
_symmetry.space_group_name_H-M   'P 1'
#
loop_
_entity.id
_entity.type
_entity.pdbx_description
1 polymer ?
#
loop_
_entity_poly.entity_id
_entity_poly.type
_entity_poly.pdbx_seq_one_letter_code
_entity_poly.pdbx_strand_id
1 'polypeptide(L)'
;MWSKFALLCILTSFVALSVGSALNESLTYDEVFYLEEGRRIVRTRAFSDPYNPPLAPVLTAIPMLLGWDRPIVARLVTVALGAFLILAVYQVGRWMLGRAGGLVAAAILAFDPTTLAHSHYVTNDIALTLFIFLATIAGKRYLARPRRLLTVLLGLAMGYALASKMTAIPFLLISFTAVWWWQQPRRGRLWMSKRWLSVLGSVIVALGVLWASYLFTWDVLIRQREDPGRVSRRLVAYAKVHNLPALASVVTFMTQQPLPLGTYGATVKNNLLRIRRPSIVFFDGAIYDRSRWYFMMVNVLRKTPIPLSVLVVIGVCGAFRMKIRQRRFVWMVLTSGAGIILVASFVGMVPLVRYVLPAMPFLALVAAAPTSPRLRGVK
;
A
#
# COMPACT_ATOMS: atom_id res chain seq x y z
N MET A 1 -12.29 28.87 -10.95
CA MET A 1 -12.19 29.31 -9.54
C MET A 1 -12.91 28.33 -8.62
N TRP A 2 -14.21 28.10 -8.83
CA TRP A 2 -15.05 27.21 -8.02
C TRP A 2 -14.48 25.80 -7.74
N SER A 3 -13.90 25.11 -8.72
CA SER A 3 -13.37 23.76 -8.47
C SER A 3 -12.17 23.72 -7.51
N LYS A 4 -11.41 24.82 -7.38
CA LYS A 4 -10.33 24.92 -6.40
C LYS A 4 -10.90 25.15 -5.00
N PHE A 5 -11.93 26.00 -4.91
CA PHE A 5 -12.67 26.26 -3.68
C PHE A 5 -13.34 24.98 -3.15
N ALA A 6 -14.06 24.24 -4.01
CA ALA A 6 -14.69 22.98 -3.64
C ALA A 6 -13.67 21.93 -3.13
N LEU A 7 -12.52 21.82 -3.79
CA LEU A 7 -11.44 20.93 -3.33
C LEU A 7 -10.90 21.37 -1.96
N LEU A 8 -10.70 22.68 -1.76
CA LEU A 8 -10.26 23.22 -0.48
C LEU A 8 -11.26 22.87 0.62
N CYS A 9 -12.56 23.07 0.41
CA CYS A 9 -13.60 22.67 1.36
C CYS A 9 -13.55 21.17 1.68
N ILE A 10 -13.38 20.30 0.68
CA ILE A 10 -13.26 18.84 0.90
C ILE A 10 -12.03 18.52 1.76
N LEU A 11 -10.86 19.08 1.42
CA LEU A 11 -9.62 18.83 2.15
C LEU A 11 -9.69 19.38 3.57
N THR A 12 -10.18 20.61 3.76
CA THR A 12 -10.35 21.22 5.07
C THR A 12 -11.33 20.41 5.94
N SER A 13 -12.44 19.92 5.36
CA SER A 13 -13.40 19.08 6.08
C SER A 13 -12.76 17.76 6.51
N PHE A 14 -12.05 17.08 5.60
CA PHE A 14 -11.35 15.84 5.91
C PHE A 14 -10.30 16.03 7.01
N VAL A 15 -9.49 17.09 6.92
CA VAL A 15 -8.47 17.39 7.92
C VAL A 15 -9.11 17.71 9.26
N ALA A 16 -10.17 18.53 9.29
CA ALA A 16 -10.88 18.87 10.52
C ALA A 16 -11.47 17.62 11.20
N LEU A 17 -12.12 16.73 10.43
CA LEU A 17 -12.65 15.47 10.95
C LEU A 17 -11.52 14.56 11.46
N SER A 18 -10.45 14.39 10.69
CA SER A 18 -9.34 13.50 11.06
C SER A 18 -8.55 14.01 12.27
N VAL A 19 -8.35 15.33 12.37
CA VAL A 19 -7.73 15.97 13.55
C VAL A 19 -8.66 15.87 14.76
N GLY A 20 -9.97 16.07 14.57
CA GLY A 20 -10.98 15.86 15.60
C GLY A 20 -10.92 14.43 16.17
N SER A 21 -10.90 13.41 15.31
CA SER A 21 -10.69 12.02 15.72
C SER A 21 -9.33 11.80 16.39
N ALA A 22 -8.26 12.41 15.86
CA ALA A 22 -6.92 12.30 16.44
C ALA A 22 -6.84 12.83 17.87
N LEU A 23 -7.63 13.85 18.22
CA LEU A 23 -7.68 14.46 19.55
C LEU A 23 -8.57 13.69 20.53
N ASN A 24 -9.68 13.13 20.04
CA ASN A 24 -10.72 12.55 20.91
C ASN A 24 -10.63 11.03 21.08
N GLU A 25 -9.99 10.31 20.16
CA GLU A 25 -9.94 8.85 20.20
C GLU A 25 -8.71 8.33 20.96
N SER A 26 -8.91 7.24 21.71
CA SER A 26 -7.83 6.58 22.45
C SER A 26 -6.79 5.94 21.52
N LEU A 27 -5.63 5.57 22.06
CA LEU A 27 -4.63 4.78 21.33
C LEU A 27 -5.18 3.39 21.03
N THR A 28 -4.90 2.89 19.82
CA THR A 28 -5.19 1.49 19.47
C THR A 28 -4.00 0.60 19.84
N TYR A 29 -4.24 -0.71 19.93
CA TYR A 29 -3.19 -1.71 20.20
C TYR A 29 -1.99 -1.57 19.26
N ASP A 30 -2.25 -1.43 17.95
CA ASP A 30 -1.19 -1.31 16.94
C ASP A 30 -0.43 0.02 17.10
N GLU A 31 -1.13 1.10 17.45
CA GLU A 31 -0.54 2.44 17.52
C GLU A 31 0.54 2.54 18.60
N VAL A 32 0.32 1.90 19.75
CA VAL A 32 1.32 1.84 20.83
C VAL A 32 2.61 1.20 20.29
N PHE A 33 2.49 0.07 19.60
CA PHE A 33 3.62 -0.65 19.03
C PHE A 33 4.36 0.19 17.97
N TYR A 34 3.64 0.87 17.08
CA TYR A 34 4.27 1.73 16.07
C TYR A 34 4.96 2.96 16.66
N LEU A 35 4.38 3.59 17.68
CA LEU A 35 4.99 4.73 18.36
C LEU A 35 6.28 4.31 19.10
N GLU A 36 6.25 3.19 19.81
CA GLU A 36 7.43 2.63 20.48
C GLU A 36 8.51 2.22 19.49
N GLU A 37 8.14 1.59 18.38
CA GLU A 37 9.07 1.22 17.32
C GLU A 37 9.75 2.48 16.73
N GLY A 38 8.99 3.54 16.48
CA GLY A 38 9.52 4.83 16.04
C GLY A 38 10.53 5.43 17.04
N ARG A 39 10.18 5.49 18.34
CA ARG A 39 11.07 5.97 19.41
C ARG A 39 12.36 5.15 19.47
N ARG A 40 12.25 3.83 19.34
CA ARG A 40 13.40 2.92 19.39
C ARG A 40 14.31 3.09 18.18
N ILE A 41 13.75 3.21 16.98
CA ILE A 41 14.53 3.49 15.76
C ILE A 41 15.31 4.80 15.90
N VAL A 42 14.67 5.86 16.42
CA VAL A 42 15.33 7.15 16.66
C VAL A 42 16.48 7.03 17.67
N ARG A 43 16.26 6.34 18.79
CA ARG A 43 17.24 6.24 19.88
C ARG A 43 18.41 5.29 19.58
N THR A 44 18.13 4.14 18.96
CA THR A 44 19.10 3.04 18.87
C THR A 44 19.45 2.64 17.45
N ARG A 45 18.79 3.22 16.44
CA ARG A 45 18.90 2.82 15.01
C ARG A 45 18.67 1.32 14.75
N ALA A 46 18.02 0.62 15.68
CA ALA A 46 17.69 -0.78 15.53
C ALA A 46 16.23 -0.95 15.10
N PHE A 47 15.91 -2.03 14.40
CA PHE A 47 14.55 -2.39 13.96
C PHE A 47 14.10 -3.65 14.71
N SER A 48 12.91 -3.67 15.31
CA SER A 48 12.45 -4.78 16.16
C SER A 48 11.20 -5.45 15.63
N ASP A 49 10.38 -4.72 14.86
CA ASP A 49 9.23 -5.30 14.18
C ASP A 49 9.72 -6.35 13.15
N PRO A 50 9.43 -7.64 13.36
CA PRO A 50 9.87 -8.69 12.45
C PRO A 50 8.93 -8.87 11.26
N TYR A 51 7.79 -8.18 11.22
CA TYR A 51 6.70 -8.40 10.26
C TYR A 51 6.41 -7.20 9.37
N ASN A 52 6.69 -5.97 9.81
CA ASN A 52 6.44 -4.79 9.01
C ASN A 52 7.72 -4.03 8.66
N PRO A 53 7.80 -3.51 7.42
CA PRO A 53 8.75 -2.46 7.06
C PRO A 53 8.54 -1.16 7.87
N PRO A 54 9.58 -0.32 8.01
CA PRO A 54 9.62 0.70 9.06
C PRO A 54 9.06 2.07 8.65
N LEU A 55 8.47 2.26 7.46
CA LEU A 55 8.17 3.60 6.95
C LEU A 55 7.24 4.40 7.88
N ALA A 56 6.11 3.86 8.30
CA ALA A 56 5.22 4.61 9.18
C ALA A 56 5.89 4.98 10.51
N PRO A 57 6.50 4.04 11.28
CA PRO A 57 7.18 4.41 12.52
C PRO A 57 8.32 5.41 12.30
N VAL A 58 9.07 5.32 11.18
CA VAL A 58 10.12 6.30 10.84
C VAL A 58 9.52 7.68 10.57
N LEU A 59 8.48 7.77 9.74
CA LEU A 59 7.84 9.05 9.40
C LEU A 59 7.21 9.72 10.62
N THR A 60 6.51 8.94 11.45
CA THR A 60 5.85 9.47 12.64
C THR A 60 6.80 9.78 13.78
N ALA A 61 8.04 9.28 13.73
CA ALA A 61 9.10 9.64 14.66
C ALA A 61 9.88 10.91 14.25
N ILE A 62 9.70 11.45 13.04
CA ILE A 62 10.36 12.70 12.62
C ILE A 62 10.04 13.85 13.59
N PRO A 63 8.79 14.11 13.99
CA PRO A 63 8.51 15.16 14.96
C PRO A 63 9.15 14.92 16.34
N MET A 64 9.38 13.66 16.72
CA MET A 64 10.07 13.32 17.96
C MET A 64 11.54 13.78 17.94
N LEU A 65 12.20 13.79 16.76
CA LEU A 65 13.54 14.35 16.60
C LEU A 65 13.60 15.86 16.88
N LEU A 66 12.46 16.54 16.77
CA LEU A 66 12.31 17.97 17.05
C LEU A 66 11.86 18.23 18.50
N GLY A 67 11.83 17.20 19.36
CA GLY A 67 11.37 17.30 20.75
C GLY A 67 9.86 17.20 20.93
N TRP A 68 9.10 16.90 19.88
CA TRP A 68 7.63 16.78 19.94
C TRP A 68 7.18 15.32 20.11
N ASP A 69 7.51 14.71 21.26
CA ASP A 69 7.13 13.33 21.59
C ASP A 69 5.71 13.26 22.18
N ARG A 70 4.70 13.56 21.36
CA ARG A 70 3.29 13.39 21.70
C ARG A 70 2.56 12.58 20.61
N PRO A 71 1.71 11.60 20.96
CA PRO A 71 0.99 10.79 19.98
C PRO A 71 0.21 11.62 18.96
N ILE A 72 -0.41 12.73 19.39
CA ILE A 72 -1.14 13.62 18.49
C ILE A 72 -0.28 14.13 17.33
N VAL A 73 1.00 14.47 17.57
CA VAL A 73 1.88 15.00 16.52
C VAL A 73 2.24 13.92 15.51
N ALA A 74 2.44 12.68 15.98
CA ALA A 74 2.59 11.51 15.12
C ALA A 74 1.33 11.25 14.27
N ARG A 75 0.13 11.38 14.87
CA ARG A 75 -1.14 11.26 14.15
C ARG A 75 -1.30 12.32 13.05
N LEU A 76 -0.84 13.54 13.27
CA LEU A 76 -0.88 14.61 12.25
C LEU A 76 -0.08 14.25 10.98
N VAL A 77 0.99 13.45 11.12
CA VAL A 77 1.72 12.92 9.95
C VAL A 77 0.82 11.99 9.14
N THR A 78 0.08 11.07 9.78
CA THR A 78 -0.89 10.21 9.10
C THR A 78 -2.00 11.03 8.43
N VAL A 79 -2.53 12.06 9.12
CA VAL A 79 -3.56 12.95 8.57
C VAL A 79 -3.06 13.65 7.31
N ALA A 80 -1.81 14.13 7.33
CA ALA A 80 -1.18 14.74 6.16
C ALA A 80 -1.06 13.75 4.99
N LEU A 81 -0.69 12.50 5.25
CA LEU A 81 -0.65 11.44 4.22
C LEU A 81 -2.04 11.16 3.63
N GLY A 82 -3.08 11.12 4.47
CA GLY A 82 -4.47 10.97 4.04
C GLY A 82 -4.95 12.12 3.16
N ALA A 83 -4.66 13.37 3.56
CA ALA A 83 -4.99 14.56 2.79
C ALA A 83 -4.27 14.58 1.44
N PHE A 84 -2.99 14.17 1.42
CA PHE A 84 -2.22 14.05 0.19
C PHE A 84 -2.74 12.95 -0.74
N LEU A 85 -3.21 11.82 -0.20
CA LEU A 85 -3.90 10.78 -0.97
C LEU A 85 -5.17 11.33 -1.64
N ILE A 86 -6.02 12.06 -0.91
CA ILE A 86 -7.23 12.68 -1.46
C ILE A 86 -6.89 13.68 -2.58
N LEU A 87 -5.86 14.51 -2.36
CA LEU A 87 -5.37 15.44 -3.37
C LEU A 87 -4.85 14.70 -4.62
N ALA A 88 -4.12 13.60 -4.44
CA ALA A 88 -3.63 12.77 -5.55
C ALA A 88 -4.81 12.17 -6.35
N VAL A 89 -5.84 11.66 -5.67
CA VAL A 89 -7.05 11.12 -6.29
C VAL A 89 -7.81 12.21 -7.05
N TYR A 90 -7.98 13.39 -6.47
CA TYR A 90 -8.54 14.56 -7.17
C TYR A 90 -7.75 14.85 -8.45
N GLN A 91 -6.42 14.91 -8.37
CA GLN A 91 -5.59 15.31 -9.50
C GLN A 91 -5.62 14.28 -10.65
N VAL A 92 -5.73 13.00 -10.30
CA VAL A 92 -5.89 11.90 -11.26
C VAL A 92 -7.29 11.88 -11.87
N GLY A 93 -8.33 12.03 -11.04
CA GLY A 93 -9.72 12.15 -11.49
C GLY A 93 -9.90 13.37 -12.40
N ARG A 94 -9.33 14.52 -12.04
CA ARG A 94 -9.32 15.73 -12.89
C ARG A 94 -8.66 15.47 -14.24
N TRP A 95 -7.54 14.74 -14.26
CA TRP A 95 -6.80 14.43 -15.48
C TRP A 95 -7.56 13.47 -16.42
N MET A 96 -8.28 12.49 -15.88
CA MET A 96 -8.90 11.42 -16.67
C MET A 96 -10.41 11.56 -16.86
N LEU A 97 -11.10 12.07 -15.86
CA LEU A 97 -12.55 12.18 -15.78
C LEU A 97 -13.03 13.64 -15.91
N GLY A 98 -12.13 14.63 -15.74
CA GLY A 98 -12.48 16.05 -15.75
C GLY A 98 -12.69 16.61 -14.34
N ARG A 99 -12.91 17.93 -14.21
CA ARG A 99 -12.96 18.61 -12.91
C ARG A 99 -13.99 18.02 -11.95
N ALA A 100 -15.21 17.75 -12.44
CA ALA A 100 -16.27 17.12 -11.65
C ALA A 100 -15.87 15.73 -11.15
N GLY A 101 -15.33 14.87 -12.03
CA GLY A 101 -14.88 13.53 -11.62
C GLY A 101 -13.70 13.53 -10.66
N GLY A 102 -12.82 14.53 -10.73
CA GLY A 102 -11.82 14.76 -9.68
C GLY A 102 -12.46 15.08 -8.33
N LEU A 103 -13.41 16.03 -8.29
CA LEU A 103 -14.07 16.44 -7.05
C LEU A 103 -14.91 15.31 -6.45
N VAL A 104 -15.67 14.58 -7.26
CA VAL A 104 -16.50 13.46 -6.79
C VAL A 104 -15.62 12.33 -6.26
N ALA A 105 -14.55 11.95 -6.95
CA ALA A 105 -13.64 10.91 -6.44
C ALA A 105 -12.98 11.35 -5.11
N ALA A 106 -12.59 12.62 -4.99
CA ALA A 106 -12.02 13.16 -3.77
C ALA A 106 -13.03 13.20 -2.62
N ALA A 107 -14.27 13.63 -2.88
CA ALA A 107 -15.33 13.66 -1.87
C ALA A 107 -15.68 12.24 -1.39
N ILE A 108 -15.83 11.28 -2.32
CA ILE A 108 -16.07 9.88 -1.96
C ILE A 108 -14.99 9.37 -1.01
N LEU A 109 -13.72 9.62 -1.32
CA LEU A 109 -12.62 9.12 -0.49
C LEU A 109 -12.48 9.89 0.83
N ALA A 110 -12.72 11.21 0.82
CA ALA A 110 -12.63 12.07 2.00
C ALA A 110 -13.73 11.77 3.03
N PHE A 111 -14.90 11.32 2.58
CA PHE A 111 -16.04 11.01 3.45
C PHE A 111 -16.32 9.50 3.57
N ASP A 112 -15.42 8.66 3.04
CA ASP A 112 -15.50 7.21 3.21
C ASP A 112 -15.18 6.85 4.68
N PRO A 113 -16.05 6.10 5.39
CA PRO A 113 -15.85 5.77 6.79
C PRO A 113 -14.54 5.01 7.05
N THR A 114 -14.15 4.11 6.15
CA THR A 114 -12.92 3.32 6.33
C THR A 114 -11.69 4.19 6.18
N THR A 115 -11.68 5.09 5.20
CA THR A 115 -10.58 6.01 4.97
C THR A 115 -10.46 6.99 6.14
N LEU A 116 -11.56 7.61 6.58
CA LEU A 116 -11.56 8.49 7.75
C LEU A 116 -11.06 7.77 9.01
N ALA A 117 -11.59 6.58 9.31
CA ALA A 117 -11.23 5.81 10.50
C ALA A 117 -9.75 5.42 10.58
N HIS A 118 -9.04 5.35 9.46
CA HIS A 118 -7.62 4.98 9.42
C HIS A 118 -6.70 6.17 9.13
N SER A 119 -7.24 7.38 8.92
CA SER A 119 -6.46 8.56 8.50
C SER A 119 -5.75 9.29 9.64
N HIS A 120 -6.08 9.01 10.89
CA HIS A 120 -5.40 9.58 12.06
C HIS A 120 -4.54 8.58 12.82
N TYR A 121 -4.85 7.28 12.82
CA TYR A 121 -4.06 6.30 13.57
C TYR A 121 -2.64 6.11 13.01
N VAL A 122 -1.65 6.03 13.89
CA VAL A 122 -0.24 5.76 13.51
C VAL A 122 -0.09 4.29 13.10
N THR A 123 -0.39 4.01 11.84
CA THR A 123 -0.38 2.67 11.23
C THR A 123 0.14 2.73 9.79
N ASN A 124 0.42 1.58 9.20
CA ASN A 124 0.96 1.47 7.84
C ASN A 124 -0.09 1.66 6.72
N ASP A 125 -1.39 1.67 7.03
CA ASP A 125 -2.43 1.43 6.03
C ASP A 125 -2.61 2.62 5.05
N ILE A 126 -2.55 3.86 5.54
CA ILE A 126 -2.67 5.07 4.71
C ILE A 126 -1.42 5.29 3.84
N ALA A 127 -0.22 5.12 4.42
CA ALA A 127 1.03 5.20 3.68
C ALA A 127 1.05 4.19 2.52
N LEU A 128 0.70 2.92 2.81
CA LEU A 128 0.57 1.88 1.79
C LEU A 128 -0.43 2.29 0.70
N THR A 129 -1.62 2.75 1.10
CA THR A 129 -2.70 3.16 0.17
C THR A 129 -2.23 4.26 -0.78
N LEU A 130 -1.59 5.30 -0.23
CA LEU A 130 -1.02 6.41 -0.99
C LEU A 130 0.03 5.92 -2.00
N PHE A 131 1.03 5.17 -1.54
CA PHE A 131 2.16 4.83 -2.40
C PHE A 131 1.82 3.74 -3.43
N ILE A 132 0.91 2.80 -3.13
CA ILE A 132 0.34 1.88 -4.14
C ILE A 132 -0.41 2.66 -5.21
N PHE A 133 -1.24 3.62 -4.82
CA PHE A 133 -1.97 4.45 -5.77
C PHE A 133 -1.02 5.27 -6.65
N LEU A 134 -0.04 5.96 -6.05
CA LEU A 134 0.95 6.74 -6.79
C LEU A 134 1.81 5.88 -7.72
N ALA A 135 2.27 4.71 -7.26
CA ALA A 135 3.06 3.78 -8.08
C ALA A 135 2.26 3.30 -9.29
N THR A 136 0.98 2.97 -9.10
CA THR A 136 0.09 2.53 -10.19
C THR A 136 -0.09 3.63 -11.25
N ILE A 137 -0.32 4.88 -10.81
CA ILE A 137 -0.50 6.02 -11.72
C ILE A 137 0.82 6.43 -12.39
N ALA A 138 1.94 6.40 -11.67
CA ALA A 138 3.27 6.61 -12.22
C ALA A 138 3.60 5.54 -13.27
N GLY A 139 3.30 4.27 -12.99
CA GLY A 139 3.45 3.14 -13.90
C GLY A 139 2.65 3.34 -15.19
N LYS A 140 1.40 3.78 -15.09
CA LYS A 140 0.58 4.14 -16.27
C LYS A 140 1.25 5.23 -17.12
N ARG A 141 1.72 6.32 -16.49
CA ARG A 141 2.37 7.43 -17.20
C ARG A 141 3.68 6.99 -17.84
N TYR A 142 4.45 6.18 -17.11
CA TYR A 142 5.71 5.60 -17.55
C TYR A 142 5.52 4.68 -18.76
N LEU A 143 4.52 3.79 -18.76
CA LEU A 143 4.22 2.95 -19.93
C LEU A 143 3.91 3.75 -21.19
N ALA A 144 3.14 4.83 -21.03
CA ALA A 144 2.76 5.70 -22.13
C ALA A 144 3.96 6.50 -22.69
N ARG A 145 4.76 7.12 -21.81
CA ARG A 145 5.92 7.94 -22.19
C ARG A 145 7.01 7.85 -21.09
N PRO A 146 7.96 6.92 -21.18
CA PRO A 146 9.07 6.85 -20.25
C PRO A 146 9.91 8.12 -20.35
N ARG A 147 10.19 8.70 -19.20
CA ARG A 147 11.06 9.86 -19.01
C ARG A 147 11.87 9.60 -17.76
N ARG A 148 13.09 10.15 -17.68
CA ARG A 148 13.95 10.01 -16.49
C ARG A 148 13.22 10.39 -15.20
N LEU A 149 12.49 11.52 -15.22
CA LEU A 149 11.66 11.93 -14.10
C LEU A 149 10.59 10.88 -13.73
N LEU A 150 9.93 10.24 -14.69
CA LEU A 150 8.92 9.22 -14.42
C LEU A 150 9.54 7.90 -13.93
N THR A 151 10.75 7.57 -14.36
CA THR A 151 11.54 6.46 -13.79
C THR A 151 11.79 6.70 -12.31
N VAL A 152 12.25 7.90 -11.96
CA VAL A 152 12.52 8.29 -10.57
C VAL A 152 11.22 8.29 -9.76
N LEU A 153 10.16 8.97 -10.23
CA LEU A 153 8.88 9.03 -9.52
C LEU A 153 8.24 7.65 -9.32
N LEU A 154 8.34 6.75 -10.32
CA LEU A 154 7.88 5.37 -10.21
C LEU A 154 8.69 4.61 -9.15
N GLY A 155 10.02 4.71 -9.20
CA GLY A 155 10.90 4.09 -8.22
C GLY A 155 10.67 4.60 -6.80
N LEU A 156 10.52 5.92 -6.61
CA LEU A 156 10.19 6.51 -5.32
C LEU A 156 8.87 5.96 -4.77
N ALA A 157 7.80 5.97 -5.58
CA ALA A 157 6.50 5.47 -5.15
C ALA A 157 6.52 3.97 -4.85
N MET A 158 7.21 3.17 -5.66
CA MET A 158 7.39 1.74 -5.38
C MET A 158 8.19 1.49 -4.10
N GLY A 159 9.31 2.21 -3.91
CA GLY A 159 10.16 2.08 -2.74
C GLY A 159 9.41 2.41 -1.45
N TYR A 160 8.66 3.52 -1.43
CA TYR A 160 7.84 3.87 -0.28
C TYR A 160 6.66 2.90 -0.06
N ALA A 161 6.05 2.35 -1.11
CA ALA A 161 5.04 1.30 -0.96
C ALA A 161 5.63 0.05 -0.28
N LEU A 162 6.78 -0.42 -0.77
CA LEU A 162 7.51 -1.57 -0.20
C LEU A 162 7.98 -1.30 1.23
N ALA A 163 8.34 -0.06 1.54
CA ALA A 163 8.73 0.37 2.88
C ALA A 163 7.52 0.53 3.83
N SER A 164 6.28 0.51 3.32
CA SER A 164 5.07 0.64 4.13
C SER A 164 4.58 -0.72 4.69
N LYS A 165 4.47 -1.75 3.85
CA LYS A 165 3.88 -3.04 4.27
C LYS A 165 4.28 -4.17 3.33
N MET A 166 4.40 -5.39 3.85
CA MET A 166 4.73 -6.56 3.03
C MET A 166 3.69 -6.89 1.96
N THR A 167 2.42 -6.54 2.19
CA THR A 167 1.35 -6.70 1.19
C THR A 167 1.52 -5.78 -0.03
N ALA A 168 2.45 -4.81 0.02
CA ALA A 168 2.78 -3.99 -1.14
C ALA A 168 3.28 -4.83 -2.32
N ILE A 169 4.02 -5.91 -2.08
CA ILE A 169 4.57 -6.76 -3.14
C ILE A 169 3.43 -7.31 -4.04
N PRO A 170 2.47 -8.10 -3.51
CA PRO A 170 1.42 -8.64 -4.36
C PRO A 170 0.44 -7.56 -4.84
N PHE A 171 0.25 -6.45 -4.11
CA PHE A 171 -0.60 -5.33 -4.57
C PHE A 171 0.02 -4.56 -5.73
N LEU A 172 1.33 -4.33 -5.74
CA LEU A 172 2.04 -3.73 -6.87
C LEU A 172 2.00 -4.66 -8.08
N LEU A 173 2.18 -5.97 -7.87
CA LEU A 173 2.14 -6.95 -8.95
C LEU A 173 0.78 -6.96 -9.67
N ILE A 174 -0.33 -7.03 -8.93
CA ILE A 174 -1.67 -7.02 -9.52
C ILE A 174 -2.02 -5.66 -10.15
N SER A 175 -1.53 -4.55 -9.57
CA SER A 175 -1.76 -3.21 -10.13
C SER A 175 -0.96 -2.98 -11.40
N PHE A 176 0.30 -3.44 -11.49
CA PHE A 176 1.11 -3.31 -12.69
C PHE A 176 0.67 -4.24 -13.81
N THR A 177 0.18 -5.44 -13.50
CA THR A 177 -0.45 -6.31 -14.51
C THR A 177 -1.72 -5.66 -15.07
N ALA A 178 -2.56 -5.06 -14.24
CA ALA A 178 -3.71 -4.25 -14.70
C ALA A 178 -3.27 -3.06 -15.58
N VAL A 179 -2.26 -2.31 -15.16
CA VAL A 179 -1.70 -1.19 -15.94
C VAL A 179 -1.17 -1.68 -17.30
N TRP A 180 -0.42 -2.76 -17.34
CA TRP A 180 0.10 -3.36 -18.57
C TRP A 180 -1.03 -3.82 -19.51
N TRP A 181 -2.00 -4.57 -18.97
CA TRP A 181 -3.12 -5.15 -19.71
C TRP A 181 -4.01 -4.11 -20.37
N TRP A 182 -4.34 -3.02 -19.67
CA TRP A 182 -5.30 -2.04 -20.16
C TRP A 182 -4.67 -0.88 -20.95
N GLN A 183 -3.39 -0.59 -20.73
CA GLN A 183 -2.72 0.50 -21.42
C GLN A 183 -1.98 0.06 -22.69
N GLN A 184 -1.71 -1.25 -22.85
CA GLN A 184 -1.00 -1.92 -23.95
C GLN A 184 -0.18 -0.99 -24.85
N PRO A 185 1.15 -0.92 -24.69
CA PRO A 185 2.00 -0.29 -25.69
C PRO A 185 1.79 -1.01 -27.02
N ARG A 186 1.48 -0.28 -28.11
CA ARG A 186 1.21 -0.83 -29.47
C ARG A 186 2.30 -1.77 -30.04
N ARG A 187 3.42 -1.95 -29.35
CA ARG A 187 4.57 -2.83 -29.70
C ARG A 187 5.21 -3.45 -28.44
N GLY A 188 4.47 -4.25 -27.68
CA GLY A 188 4.86 -4.73 -26.33
C GLY A 188 6.26 -5.34 -26.19
N ARG A 189 6.66 -6.28 -27.07
CA ARG A 189 7.99 -6.94 -26.98
C ARG A 189 9.15 -6.00 -27.31
N LEU A 190 8.98 -5.17 -28.35
CA LEU A 190 9.94 -4.14 -28.76
C LEU A 190 9.99 -2.95 -27.79
N TRP A 191 8.96 -2.75 -26.96
CA TRP A 191 8.92 -1.73 -25.93
C TRP A 191 9.85 -2.11 -24.77
N MET A 192 9.79 -3.36 -24.30
CA MET A 192 10.61 -3.82 -23.16
C MET A 192 12.10 -3.90 -23.54
N SER A 193 12.42 -4.43 -24.73
CA SER A 193 13.83 -4.54 -25.19
C SER A 193 14.53 -3.19 -25.33
N LYS A 194 13.79 -2.11 -25.60
CA LYS A 194 14.34 -0.75 -25.71
C LYS A 194 14.37 0.02 -24.39
N ARG A 195 13.77 -0.50 -23.31
CA ARG A 195 13.47 0.27 -22.09
C ARG A 195 13.88 -0.43 -20.79
N TRP A 196 14.55 -1.58 -20.87
CA TRP A 196 14.99 -2.34 -19.71
C TRP A 196 15.87 -1.52 -18.75
N LEU A 197 16.76 -0.66 -19.26
CA LEU A 197 17.58 0.24 -18.45
C LEU A 197 16.74 1.20 -17.60
N SER A 198 15.63 1.72 -18.15
CA SER A 198 14.74 2.62 -17.43
C SER A 198 13.89 1.87 -16.40
N VAL A 199 13.51 0.62 -16.67
CA VAL A 199 12.84 -0.24 -15.68
C VAL A 199 13.80 -0.57 -14.55
N LEU A 200 15.03 -0.99 -14.88
CA LEU A 200 16.09 -1.25 -13.92
C LEU A 200 16.38 0.00 -13.07
N GLY A 201 16.42 1.17 -13.68
CA GLY A 201 16.55 2.45 -12.97
C GLY A 201 15.43 2.68 -11.94
N SER A 202 14.17 2.37 -12.27
CA SER A 202 13.07 2.50 -11.29
C SER A 202 13.19 1.49 -10.14
N VAL A 203 13.68 0.27 -10.43
CA VAL A 203 13.93 -0.75 -9.41
C VAL A 203 15.07 -0.33 -8.49
N ILE A 204 16.17 0.19 -9.03
CA ILE A 204 17.31 0.69 -8.24
C ILE A 204 16.86 1.83 -7.32
N VAL A 205 16.09 2.80 -7.83
CA VAL A 205 15.54 3.89 -7.00
C VAL A 205 14.62 3.32 -5.91
N ALA A 206 13.76 2.34 -6.23
CA ALA A 206 12.89 1.71 -5.25
C ALA A 206 13.67 0.99 -4.14
N LEU A 207 14.71 0.24 -4.50
CA LEU A 207 15.61 -0.42 -3.54
C LEU A 207 16.38 0.60 -2.71
N GLY A 208 16.83 1.71 -3.31
CA GLY A 208 17.49 2.81 -2.62
C GLY A 208 16.58 3.48 -1.57
N VAL A 209 15.32 3.76 -1.92
CA VAL A 209 14.33 4.31 -0.97
C VAL A 209 14.01 3.31 0.14
N LEU A 210 13.82 2.04 -0.22
CA LEU A 210 13.61 0.99 0.76
C LEU A 210 14.80 0.92 1.72
N TRP A 211 16.03 0.96 1.22
CA TRP A 211 17.24 0.91 2.04
C TRP A 211 17.42 2.16 2.91
N ALA A 212 17.09 3.32 2.37
CA ALA A 212 17.04 4.58 3.12
C ALA A 212 16.01 4.53 4.26
N SER A 213 14.86 3.87 4.07
CA SER A 213 13.87 3.68 5.16
C SER A 213 14.40 2.82 6.31
N TYR A 214 15.38 1.97 6.02
CA TYR A 214 16.15 1.21 7.02
C TYR A 214 17.44 1.93 7.43
N LEU A 215 17.53 3.25 7.23
CA LEU A 215 18.69 4.08 7.59
C LEU A 215 20.03 3.57 7.02
N PHE A 216 20.00 2.98 5.82
CA PHE A 216 21.15 2.35 5.15
C PHE A 216 21.85 1.27 5.99
N THR A 217 21.13 0.62 6.91
CA THR A 217 21.68 -0.47 7.73
C THR A 217 22.06 -1.69 6.90
N TRP A 218 23.11 -2.37 7.36
CA TRP A 218 23.54 -3.69 6.92
C TRP A 218 23.23 -4.66 8.04
N ASP A 219 22.43 -5.68 7.76
CA ASP A 219 22.01 -6.65 8.78
C ASP A 219 21.94 -8.05 8.16
N VAL A 220 21.85 -9.07 8.99
CA VAL A 220 21.76 -10.47 8.58
C VAL A 220 20.31 -10.89 8.33
N LEU A 221 20.11 -11.82 7.39
CA LEU A 221 18.77 -12.34 7.07
C LEU A 221 18.19 -13.18 8.24
N ILE A 222 19.07 -13.78 9.05
CA ILE A 222 18.74 -14.59 10.22
C ILE A 222 19.49 -14.03 11.43
N ARG A 223 18.86 -13.10 12.16
CA ARG A 223 19.44 -12.58 13.42
C ARG A 223 19.65 -13.69 14.43
N GLN A 224 20.82 -13.71 15.08
CA GLN A 224 21.06 -14.59 16.21
C GLN A 224 20.20 -14.12 17.41
N ARG A 225 19.30 -14.99 17.85
CA ARG A 225 18.54 -14.89 19.10
C ARG A 225 18.53 -16.29 19.68
N GLU A 226 18.67 -16.38 20.99
CA GLU A 226 18.59 -17.63 21.73
C GLU A 226 17.14 -18.10 21.76
N ASP A 227 16.78 -18.95 20.81
CA ASP A 227 15.51 -19.67 20.79
C ASP A 227 15.80 -21.12 20.35
N PRO A 228 15.65 -22.11 21.25
CA PRO A 228 15.90 -23.52 20.95
C PRO A 228 14.91 -24.10 19.92
N GLY A 229 13.73 -23.49 19.72
CA GLY A 229 12.71 -23.94 18.76
C GLY A 229 12.92 -23.48 17.32
N ARG A 230 14.02 -22.76 17.03
CA ARG A 230 14.16 -22.01 15.79
C ARG A 230 14.47 -22.88 14.57
N VAL A 231 13.72 -22.65 13.48
CA VAL A 231 13.89 -23.35 12.19
C VAL A 231 15.32 -23.29 11.66
N SER A 232 16.02 -22.16 11.82
CA SER A 232 17.42 -22.03 11.39
C SER A 232 18.39 -22.95 12.14
N ARG A 233 18.24 -23.08 13.47
CA ARG A 233 19.05 -24.03 14.28
C ARG A 233 18.73 -25.47 13.89
N ARG A 234 17.44 -25.80 13.71
CA ARG A 234 17.00 -27.13 13.25
C ARG A 234 17.56 -27.46 11.86
N LEU A 235 17.59 -26.50 10.94
CA LEU A 235 18.17 -26.67 9.60
C LEU A 235 19.68 -26.88 9.65
N VAL A 236 20.42 -26.16 10.49
CA VAL A 236 21.88 -26.39 10.67
C VAL A 236 22.13 -27.77 11.27
N ALA A 237 21.36 -28.17 12.29
CA ALA A 237 21.48 -29.50 12.88
C ALA A 237 21.15 -30.60 11.86
N TYR A 238 20.06 -30.46 11.11
CA TYR A 238 19.68 -31.37 10.02
C TYR A 238 20.78 -31.47 8.96
N ALA A 239 21.34 -30.33 8.53
CA ALA A 239 22.42 -30.29 7.54
C ALA A 239 23.68 -31.03 8.03
N LYS A 240 24.00 -30.92 9.33
CA LYS A 240 25.13 -31.64 9.94
C LYS A 240 24.86 -33.14 10.03
N VAL A 241 23.65 -33.54 10.45
CA VAL A 241 23.29 -34.97 10.57
C VAL A 241 23.24 -35.66 9.19
N HIS A 242 22.81 -34.95 8.14
CA HIS A 242 22.64 -35.52 6.79
C HIS A 242 23.82 -35.22 5.84
N ASN A 243 24.96 -34.74 6.35
CA ASN A 243 26.14 -34.38 5.55
C ASN A 243 25.81 -33.50 4.34
N LEU A 244 25.05 -32.42 4.56
CA LEU A 244 24.69 -31.43 3.55
C LEU A 244 25.51 -30.13 3.73
N PRO A 245 26.79 -30.09 3.33
CA PRO A 245 27.67 -28.94 3.57
C PRO A 245 27.17 -27.66 2.89
N ALA A 246 26.57 -27.77 1.70
CA ALA A 246 26.00 -26.62 0.99
C ALA A 246 24.87 -25.96 1.81
N LEU A 247 23.99 -26.76 2.43
CA LEU A 247 22.89 -26.24 3.24
C LEU A 247 23.42 -25.56 4.51
N ALA A 248 24.40 -26.17 5.18
CA ALA A 248 25.05 -25.59 6.35
C ALA A 248 25.74 -24.25 6.03
N SER A 249 26.46 -24.18 4.90
CA SER A 249 27.12 -22.95 4.43
C SER A 249 26.12 -21.84 4.11
N VAL A 250 24.99 -22.15 3.45
CA VAL A 250 23.95 -21.16 3.16
C VAL A 250 23.32 -20.60 4.43
N VAL A 251 22.98 -21.45 5.40
CA VAL A 251 22.39 -20.97 6.66
C VAL A 251 23.40 -20.16 7.46
N THR A 252 24.68 -20.56 7.46
CA THR A 252 25.77 -19.81 8.10
C THR A 252 25.96 -18.44 7.45
N PHE A 253 26.01 -18.38 6.12
CA PHE A 253 26.05 -17.14 5.35
C PHE A 253 24.89 -16.21 5.72
N MET A 254 23.65 -16.71 5.71
CA MET A 254 22.45 -15.92 6.08
C MET A 254 22.44 -15.44 7.54
N THR A 255 23.22 -16.06 8.41
CA THR A 255 23.30 -15.75 9.85
C THR A 255 24.49 -14.83 10.18
N GLN A 256 25.54 -14.85 9.36
CA GLN A 256 26.81 -14.17 9.66
C GLN A 256 27.13 -13.02 8.72
N GLN A 257 26.69 -13.06 7.46
CA GLN A 257 27.05 -12.05 6.46
C GLN A 257 26.01 -10.94 6.41
N PRO A 258 26.34 -9.70 6.84
CA PRO A 258 25.44 -8.56 6.73
C PRO A 258 25.23 -8.21 5.26
N LEU A 259 23.98 -8.03 4.87
CA LEU A 259 23.59 -7.65 3.52
C LEU A 259 22.85 -6.30 3.56
N PRO A 260 22.93 -5.50 2.47
CA PRO A 260 22.04 -4.36 2.35
C PRO A 260 20.60 -4.91 2.32
N LEU A 261 19.69 -4.26 3.03
CA LEU A 261 18.30 -4.73 3.19
C LEU A 261 18.16 -6.10 3.87
N GLY A 262 19.16 -6.57 4.64
CA GLY A 262 19.07 -7.84 5.35
C GLY A 262 17.87 -7.93 6.29
N THR A 263 17.55 -6.85 7.00
CA THR A 263 16.34 -6.72 7.84
C THR A 263 15.06 -6.90 7.02
N TYR A 264 14.96 -6.27 5.85
CA TYR A 264 13.80 -6.44 4.96
C TYR A 264 13.68 -7.88 4.47
N GLY A 265 14.80 -8.51 4.09
CA GLY A 265 14.83 -9.93 3.74
C GLY A 265 14.38 -10.83 4.89
N ALA A 266 14.77 -10.51 6.13
CA ALA A 266 14.27 -11.18 7.33
C ALA A 266 12.76 -11.00 7.48
N THR A 267 12.23 -9.80 7.25
CA THR A 267 10.79 -9.48 7.28
C THR A 267 10.00 -10.26 6.23
N VAL A 268 10.52 -10.37 5.00
CA VAL A 268 9.94 -11.20 3.93
C VAL A 268 9.83 -12.65 4.40
N LYS A 269 10.94 -13.23 4.85
CA LYS A 269 10.99 -14.60 5.35
C LYS A 269 10.02 -14.82 6.52
N ASN A 270 9.97 -13.91 7.49
CA ASN A 270 9.09 -14.02 8.66
C ASN A 270 7.60 -14.01 8.26
N ASN A 271 7.23 -13.20 7.25
CA ASN A 271 5.86 -13.20 6.73
C ASN A 271 5.52 -14.50 5.99
N LEU A 272 6.45 -15.05 5.20
CA LEU A 272 6.26 -16.35 4.55
C LEU A 272 6.05 -17.48 5.56
N LEU A 273 6.77 -17.45 6.69
CA LEU A 273 6.57 -18.39 7.80
C LEU A 273 5.26 -18.14 8.53
N ARG A 274 4.89 -16.88 8.75
CA ARG A 274 3.65 -16.49 9.43
C ARG A 274 2.41 -16.95 8.69
N ILE A 275 2.38 -16.86 7.36
CA ILE A 275 1.24 -17.31 6.53
C ILE A 275 1.00 -18.82 6.66
N ARG A 276 2.02 -19.62 7.04
CA ARG A 276 1.88 -21.06 7.27
C ARG A 276 1.33 -21.41 8.66
N ARG A 277 1.32 -20.47 9.60
CA ARG A 277 0.79 -20.71 10.94
C ARG A 277 -0.74 -20.56 10.93
N PRO A 278 -1.48 -21.40 11.66
CA PRO A 278 -2.92 -21.22 11.81
C PRO A 278 -3.21 -19.85 12.42
N SER A 279 -4.29 -19.23 11.96
CA SER A 279 -4.78 -17.93 12.42
C SER A 279 -6.22 -18.11 12.86
N ILE A 280 -6.46 -18.00 14.17
CA ILE A 280 -7.81 -18.10 14.71
C ILE A 280 -8.61 -16.91 14.19
N VAL A 281 -9.71 -17.19 13.49
CA VAL A 281 -10.57 -16.20 12.86
C VAL A 281 -12.01 -16.47 13.27
N PHE A 282 -12.63 -15.47 13.88
CA PHE A 282 -14.07 -15.48 14.10
C PHE A 282 -14.79 -14.91 12.87
N PHE A 283 -15.76 -15.66 12.34
CA PHE A 283 -16.57 -15.24 11.20
C PHE A 283 -17.98 -15.83 11.31
N ASP A 284 -19.00 -14.96 11.26
CA ASP A 284 -20.43 -15.34 11.21
C ASP A 284 -20.89 -16.29 12.34
N GLY A 285 -20.40 -16.06 13.56
CA GLY A 285 -20.76 -16.86 14.74
C GLY A 285 -19.89 -18.09 14.98
N ALA A 286 -18.96 -18.41 14.06
CA ALA A 286 -18.07 -19.57 14.18
C ALA A 286 -16.60 -19.17 14.26
N ILE A 287 -15.79 -20.02 14.90
CA ILE A 287 -14.35 -19.90 14.96
C ILE A 287 -13.73 -20.84 13.92
N TYR A 288 -12.79 -20.32 13.13
CA TYR A 288 -12.04 -21.05 12.13
C TYR A 288 -10.54 -20.98 12.46
N ASP A 289 -9.81 -22.03 12.09
CA ASP A 289 -8.34 -22.14 12.18
C ASP A 289 -7.61 -21.32 11.11
N ARG A 290 -8.34 -20.89 10.06
CA ARG A 290 -7.86 -20.02 8.99
C ARG A 290 -9.00 -19.26 8.33
N SER A 291 -8.68 -18.10 7.77
CA SER A 291 -9.58 -17.38 6.86
C SER A 291 -9.89 -18.19 5.60
N ARG A 292 -11.17 -18.29 5.24
CA ARG A 292 -11.62 -18.77 3.93
C ARG A 292 -11.54 -17.64 2.90
N TRP A 293 -11.40 -18.00 1.62
CA TRP A 293 -11.20 -17.04 0.53
C TRP A 293 -12.32 -15.98 0.44
N TYR A 294 -13.57 -16.32 0.76
CA TYR A 294 -14.70 -15.38 0.65
C TYR A 294 -14.84 -14.43 1.85
N PHE A 295 -14.18 -14.69 2.99
CA PHE A 295 -14.38 -13.89 4.21
C PHE A 295 -14.05 -12.42 4.01
N MET A 296 -12.93 -12.13 3.33
CA MET A 296 -12.53 -10.76 3.04
C MET A 296 -13.55 -10.08 2.12
N MET A 297 -13.99 -10.76 1.05
CA MET A 297 -14.97 -10.22 0.10
C MET A 297 -16.29 -9.87 0.80
N VAL A 298 -16.80 -10.75 1.65
CA VAL A 298 -18.01 -10.51 2.44
C VAL A 298 -17.84 -9.34 3.40
N ASN A 299 -16.70 -9.25 4.11
CA ASN A 299 -16.45 -8.13 5.01
C ASN A 299 -16.32 -6.79 4.27
N VAL A 300 -15.72 -6.79 3.08
CA VAL A 300 -15.69 -5.60 2.22
C VAL A 300 -17.10 -5.20 1.82
N LEU A 301 -17.94 -6.13 1.36
CA LEU A 301 -19.33 -5.83 1.00
C LEU A 301 -20.15 -5.32 2.19
N ARG A 302 -19.99 -5.92 3.38
CA ARG A 302 -20.71 -5.54 4.60
C ARG A 302 -20.26 -4.18 5.17
N LYS A 303 -18.99 -3.80 5.01
CA LYS A 303 -18.44 -2.55 5.57
C LYS A 303 -18.30 -1.41 4.57
N THR A 304 -18.39 -1.69 3.27
CA THR A 304 -18.39 -0.63 2.25
C THR A 304 -19.78 0.01 2.23
N PRO A 305 -19.90 1.35 2.33
CA PRO A 305 -21.20 2.02 2.29
C PRO A 305 -21.99 1.64 1.03
N ILE A 306 -23.28 1.33 1.18
CA ILE A 306 -24.19 1.01 0.07
C ILE A 306 -24.13 2.07 -1.04
N PRO A 307 -24.10 3.40 -0.74
CA PRO A 307 -23.97 4.41 -1.78
C PRO A 307 -22.70 4.26 -2.63
N LEU A 308 -21.56 3.93 -2.02
CA LEU A 308 -20.32 3.70 -2.76
C LEU A 308 -20.43 2.47 -3.67
N SER A 309 -20.99 1.37 -3.16
CA SER A 309 -21.23 0.15 -3.95
C SER A 309 -22.12 0.43 -5.17
N VAL A 310 -23.22 1.16 -4.99
CA VAL A 310 -24.11 1.58 -6.08
C VAL A 310 -23.38 2.47 -7.08
N LEU A 311 -22.61 3.47 -6.62
CA LEU A 311 -21.86 4.36 -7.50
C LEU A 311 -20.78 3.62 -8.30
N VAL A 312 -20.12 2.61 -7.71
CA VAL A 312 -19.16 1.75 -8.44
C VAL A 312 -19.88 1.02 -9.57
N VAL A 313 -21.06 0.44 -9.33
CA VAL A 313 -21.86 -0.23 -10.38
C VAL A 313 -22.23 0.77 -11.49
N ILE A 314 -22.75 1.95 -11.14
CA ILE A 314 -23.07 3.01 -12.12
C ILE A 314 -21.81 3.41 -12.90
N GLY A 315 -20.66 3.51 -12.23
CA GLY A 315 -19.36 3.79 -12.83
C GLY A 315 -18.93 2.75 -13.87
N VAL A 316 -19.09 1.46 -13.55
CA VAL A 316 -18.82 0.35 -14.47
C VAL A 316 -19.75 0.40 -15.68
N CYS A 317 -21.06 0.54 -15.46
CA CYS A 317 -22.05 0.66 -16.54
C CYS A 317 -21.78 1.90 -17.42
N GLY A 318 -21.43 3.04 -16.81
CA GLY A 318 -21.10 4.27 -17.51
C GLY A 318 -19.82 4.17 -18.35
N ALA A 319 -18.86 3.33 -17.95
CA ALA A 319 -17.58 3.15 -18.65
C ALA A 319 -17.75 2.68 -20.10
N PHE A 320 -18.79 1.89 -20.40
CA PHE A 320 -19.07 1.39 -21.75
C PHE A 320 -19.35 2.52 -22.75
N ARG A 321 -19.93 3.63 -22.29
CA ARG A 321 -20.28 4.82 -23.09
C ARG A 321 -19.15 5.85 -23.19
N MET A 322 -18.02 5.64 -22.50
CA MET A 322 -16.89 6.55 -22.52
C MET A 322 -16.01 6.36 -23.76
N LYS A 323 -15.32 7.41 -24.22
CA LYS A 323 -14.30 7.22 -25.27
C LYS A 323 -13.17 6.31 -24.77
N ILE A 324 -12.56 5.61 -25.71
CA ILE A 324 -11.58 4.53 -25.48
C ILE A 324 -10.52 4.83 -24.41
N ARG A 325 -9.94 6.03 -24.41
CA ARG A 325 -8.90 6.44 -23.45
C ARG A 325 -9.38 6.43 -21.99
N GLN A 326 -10.62 6.87 -21.77
CA GLN A 326 -11.22 6.93 -20.43
C GLN A 326 -11.74 5.56 -20.02
N ARG A 327 -12.40 4.86 -20.95
CA ARG A 327 -12.86 3.48 -20.74
C ARG A 327 -11.71 2.57 -20.28
N ARG A 328 -10.59 2.57 -21.02
CA ARG A 328 -9.37 1.82 -20.63
C ARG A 328 -8.83 2.21 -19.26
N PHE A 329 -8.95 3.48 -18.88
CA PHE A 329 -8.52 3.93 -17.56
C PHE A 329 -9.45 3.46 -16.44
N VAL A 330 -10.77 3.55 -16.62
CA VAL A 330 -11.75 3.07 -15.65
C VAL A 330 -11.58 1.57 -15.43
N TRP A 331 -11.43 0.79 -16.50
CA TRP A 331 -11.15 -0.63 -16.39
C TRP A 331 -9.81 -0.91 -15.69
N MET A 332 -8.77 -0.16 -16.00
CA MET A 332 -7.47 -0.29 -15.32
C MET A 332 -7.58 -0.07 -13.81
N VAL A 333 -8.25 1.00 -13.36
CA VAL A 333 -8.42 1.26 -11.92
C VAL A 333 -9.34 0.23 -11.27
N LEU A 334 -10.43 -0.19 -11.94
CA LEU A 334 -11.32 -1.23 -11.45
C LEU A 334 -10.55 -2.54 -11.22
N THR A 335 -9.79 -3.02 -12.22
CA THR A 335 -9.04 -4.27 -12.09
C THR A 335 -7.90 -4.16 -11.07
N SER A 336 -7.32 -2.97 -10.87
CA SER A 336 -6.32 -2.76 -9.81
C SER A 336 -6.96 -2.87 -8.42
N GLY A 337 -8.07 -2.16 -8.18
CA GLY A 337 -8.79 -2.19 -6.90
C GLY A 337 -9.40 -3.56 -6.60
N ALA A 338 -10.11 -4.15 -7.56
CA ALA A 338 -10.67 -5.50 -7.42
C ALA A 338 -9.57 -6.56 -7.26
N GLY A 339 -8.45 -6.41 -7.97
CA GLY A 339 -7.30 -7.28 -7.84
C GLY A 339 -6.65 -7.23 -6.45
N ILE A 340 -6.56 -6.06 -5.82
CA ILE A 340 -6.09 -5.92 -4.43
C ILE A 340 -6.99 -6.69 -3.45
N ILE A 341 -8.32 -6.54 -3.60
CA ILE A 341 -9.29 -7.26 -2.76
C ILE A 341 -9.17 -8.77 -2.98
N LEU A 342 -9.05 -9.21 -4.24
CA LEU A 342 -8.87 -10.60 -4.59
C LEU A 342 -7.59 -11.17 -3.98
N VAL A 343 -6.45 -10.50 -4.16
CA VAL A 343 -5.18 -10.92 -3.57
C VAL A 343 -5.31 -11.05 -2.06
N ALA A 344 -5.83 -10.03 -1.37
CA ALA A 344 -6.00 -10.05 0.09
C ALA A 344 -6.89 -11.21 0.57
N SER A 345 -7.86 -11.60 -0.24
CA SER A 345 -8.76 -12.74 0.01
C SER A 345 -8.03 -14.09 0.04
N PHE A 346 -6.91 -14.22 -0.67
CA PHE A 346 -6.12 -15.46 -0.74
C PHE A 346 -4.87 -15.49 0.17
N VAL A 347 -4.52 -14.39 0.86
CA VAL A 347 -3.35 -14.38 1.76
C VAL A 347 -3.59 -15.18 3.05
N GLY A 348 -4.84 -15.49 3.41
CA GLY A 348 -5.17 -16.24 4.62
C GLY A 348 -4.99 -15.45 5.93
N MET A 349 -4.91 -14.12 5.84
CA MET A 349 -4.89 -13.23 7.01
C MET A 349 -6.29 -13.01 7.56
N VAL A 350 -6.39 -12.53 8.81
CA VAL A 350 -7.65 -12.08 9.41
C VAL A 350 -8.34 -11.09 8.45
N PRO A 351 -9.64 -11.26 8.14
CA PRO A 351 -10.33 -10.54 7.07
C PRO A 351 -10.72 -9.11 7.48
N LEU A 352 -9.74 -8.31 7.92
CA LEU A 352 -9.95 -6.91 8.31
C LEU A 352 -10.00 -6.00 7.07
N VAL A 353 -11.06 -5.20 6.97
CA VAL A 353 -11.30 -4.32 5.81
C VAL A 353 -10.19 -3.29 5.59
N ARG A 354 -9.51 -2.87 6.68
CA ARG A 354 -8.32 -2.00 6.59
C ARG A 354 -7.20 -2.56 5.71
N TYR A 355 -7.10 -3.89 5.56
CA TYR A 355 -6.06 -4.51 4.74
C TYR A 355 -6.28 -4.34 3.24
N VAL A 356 -7.50 -3.99 2.83
CA VAL A 356 -7.83 -3.65 1.44
C VAL A 356 -8.07 -2.15 1.23
N LEU A 357 -7.72 -1.31 2.21
CA LEU A 357 -7.75 0.16 2.06
C LEU A 357 -7.04 0.65 0.77
N PRO A 358 -5.93 0.01 0.31
CA PRO A 358 -5.32 0.34 -0.98
C PRO A 358 -6.25 0.25 -2.20
N ALA A 359 -7.37 -0.47 -2.13
CA ALA A 359 -8.37 -0.55 -3.18
C ALA A 359 -9.27 0.70 -3.27
N MET A 360 -9.50 1.41 -2.16
CA MET A 360 -10.45 2.51 -2.05
C MET A 360 -10.22 3.68 -3.02
N PRO A 361 -9.00 4.22 -3.22
CA PRO A 361 -8.81 5.30 -4.18
C PRO A 361 -9.13 4.89 -5.63
N PHE A 362 -8.98 3.60 -5.96
CA PHE A 362 -9.36 3.08 -7.27
C PHE A 362 -10.88 2.98 -7.41
N LEU A 363 -11.57 2.44 -6.40
CA LEU A 363 -13.03 2.36 -6.37
C LEU A 363 -13.67 3.76 -6.43
N ALA A 364 -13.12 4.74 -5.72
CA ALA A 364 -13.58 6.13 -5.77
C ALA A 364 -13.48 6.73 -7.19
N LEU A 365 -12.42 6.41 -7.94
CA LEU A 365 -12.29 6.83 -9.35
C LEU A 365 -13.27 6.12 -10.28
N VAL A 366 -13.58 4.85 -10.05
CA VAL A 366 -14.62 4.13 -10.80
C VAL A 366 -15.98 4.77 -10.53
N ALA A 367 -16.32 4.97 -9.26
CA ALA A 367 -17.56 5.59 -8.81
C ALA A 367 -17.76 7.00 -9.39
N ALA A 368 -16.68 7.76 -9.57
CA ALA A 368 -16.73 9.09 -10.17
C ALA A 368 -16.80 9.11 -11.70
N ALA A 369 -16.60 7.98 -12.39
CA ALA A 369 -16.58 7.90 -13.85
C ALA A 369 -17.81 8.52 -14.56
N PRO A 370 -19.06 8.38 -14.06
CA PRO A 370 -20.27 8.94 -14.68
C PRO A 370 -20.33 10.47 -14.66
N THR A 371 -19.44 11.15 -13.94
CA THR A 371 -19.40 12.63 -13.97
C THR A 371 -18.56 13.17 -15.13
N SER A 372 -17.97 12.28 -15.93
CA SER A 372 -17.11 12.69 -17.01
C SER A 372 -17.90 13.40 -18.12
N PRO A 373 -17.40 14.54 -18.67
CA PRO A 373 -18.13 15.41 -19.59
C PRO A 373 -18.39 14.81 -21.00
N ARG A 374 -18.52 13.49 -21.12
CA ARG A 374 -18.96 12.77 -22.34
C ARG A 374 -20.32 12.12 -22.20
N LEU A 375 -21.05 12.42 -21.13
CA LEU A 375 -22.41 11.95 -20.90
C LEU A 375 -23.51 12.93 -21.35
N ARG A 376 -23.15 14.14 -21.77
CA ARG A 376 -24.07 15.00 -22.52
C ARG A 376 -23.80 14.81 -24.00
N GLY A 377 -24.50 13.85 -24.59
CA GLY A 377 -24.77 13.88 -26.02
C GLY A 377 -25.59 15.14 -26.29
N VAL A 378 -24.93 16.20 -26.71
CA VAL A 378 -25.59 17.20 -27.54
C VAL A 378 -25.64 16.55 -28.91
N LYS A 379 -26.83 16.05 -29.28
CA LYS A 379 -27.17 15.84 -30.68
C LYS A 379 -27.14 17.17 -31.40
#